data_AF-A0A8K0CBR5-F1
#
_entry.id   AF-A0A8K0CBR5-F1
#
_cell.length_a   1.000
_cell.length_b   1.000
_cell.length_c   1.000
_cell.angle_alpha   90.00
_cell.angle_beta   90.00
_cell.angle_gamma   90.00
#
_symmetry.space_group_name_H-M   'P 1'
#
loop_
_entity.id
_entity.type
_entity.pdbx_description
1 polymer ?
#
loop_
_entity_poly.entity_id
_entity_poly.type
_entity_poly.pdbx_seq_one_letter_code
_entity_poly.pdbx_strand_id
1 'polypeptide(L)'
;MIESLSRRALSGSSGTYHVHALELAAARERKLKGLSVTVMFLDDTEHTFHVDKRAKGVVLLDQVHQHLELVEKDYFGLQYSENGCVPNHNKPECMRWLDPSKSIKKQLGNCQYPLFFRVKFYVSDPSKLQEEYTRYQFYLQVRRDILEERLHLPPSTACLLASYTVQSELGDYQPDEHGPNYLSSLQLVPGQSEDMEKKIAELHKLHK
;
A
#
# COMPACT_ATOMS: atom_id res chain seq x y z
N MET A 1 -18.49 -36.08 -79.31
CA MET A 1 -18.26 -36.58 -77.93
C MET A 1 -16.93 -36.00 -77.48
N ILE A 2 -16.86 -35.63 -76.20
CA ILE A 2 -15.72 -35.07 -75.43
C ILE A 2 -15.77 -33.54 -75.23
N GLU A 3 -15.85 -33.22 -73.94
CA GLU A 3 -15.91 -31.95 -73.23
C GLU A 3 -14.60 -31.14 -73.29
N SER A 4 -14.66 -29.83 -73.04
CA SER A 4 -13.78 -29.23 -72.02
C SER A 4 -14.35 -27.92 -71.49
N LEU A 5 -14.48 -27.88 -70.16
CA LEU A 5 -14.73 -26.72 -69.32
C LEU A 5 -13.41 -25.97 -69.09
N SER A 6 -13.45 -24.64 -68.93
CA SER A 6 -12.81 -24.02 -67.75
C SER A 6 -13.23 -22.56 -67.56
N ARG A 7 -13.99 -22.30 -66.50
CA ARG A 7 -14.13 -20.99 -65.86
C ARG A 7 -12.93 -20.79 -64.94
N ARG A 8 -12.35 -19.59 -64.91
CA ARG A 8 -11.71 -19.05 -63.70
C ARG A 8 -11.92 -17.55 -63.62
N ALA A 9 -12.74 -17.15 -62.66
CA ALA A 9 -12.61 -15.89 -61.96
C ALA A 9 -11.56 -16.07 -60.84
N LEU A 10 -10.85 -15.01 -60.46
CA LEU A 10 -11.06 -14.32 -59.17
C LEU A 10 -9.95 -13.30 -58.89
N SER A 11 -10.42 -12.16 -58.40
CA SER A 11 -9.70 -11.04 -57.79
C SER A 11 -8.91 -11.43 -56.55
N GLY A 12 -7.84 -10.69 -56.25
CA GLY A 12 -7.24 -10.73 -54.92
C GLY A 12 -6.12 -9.71 -54.70
N SER A 13 -6.46 -8.52 -54.20
CA SER A 13 -5.48 -7.64 -53.53
C SER A 13 -6.19 -6.63 -52.62
N SER A 14 -6.81 -7.11 -51.53
CA SER A 14 -7.39 -6.22 -50.51
C SER A 14 -7.22 -6.72 -49.07
N GLY A 15 -6.52 -7.85 -48.87
CA GLY A 15 -6.38 -8.50 -47.55
C GLY A 15 -5.14 -8.11 -46.75
N THR A 16 -4.07 -7.63 -47.41
CA THR A 16 -2.76 -7.44 -46.74
C THR A 16 -2.69 -6.18 -45.87
N TYR A 17 -3.32 -5.08 -46.30
CA TYR A 17 -3.35 -3.83 -45.52
C TYR A 17 -4.19 -3.94 -44.25
N HIS A 18 -5.26 -4.73 -44.28
CA HIS A 18 -6.17 -4.87 -43.14
C HIS A 18 -5.55 -5.71 -42.02
N VAL A 19 -4.83 -6.77 -42.37
CA VAL A 19 -4.09 -7.60 -41.41
C VAL A 19 -2.96 -6.81 -40.75
N HIS A 20 -2.18 -6.05 -41.52
CA HIS A 20 -1.10 -5.22 -40.99
C HIS A 20 -1.62 -4.11 -40.06
N ALA A 21 -2.75 -3.47 -40.40
CA ALA A 21 -3.39 -2.46 -39.56
C ALA A 21 -3.92 -3.05 -38.24
N LEU A 22 -4.51 -4.24 -38.29
CA LEU A 22 -4.97 -4.98 -37.10
C LEU A 22 -3.79 -5.46 -36.24
N GLU A 23 -2.69 -5.91 -36.85
CA GLU A 23 -1.47 -6.27 -36.14
C GLU A 23 -0.81 -5.05 -35.46
N LEU A 24 -0.81 -3.88 -36.11
CA LEU A 24 -0.35 -2.61 -35.53
C LEU A 24 -1.27 -2.14 -34.40
N ALA A 25 -2.58 -2.28 -34.54
CA ALA A 25 -3.54 -1.96 -33.48
C ALA A 25 -3.40 -2.92 -32.29
N ALA A 26 -3.30 -4.23 -32.53
CA ALA A 26 -3.05 -5.24 -31.50
C ALA A 26 -1.65 -5.13 -30.89
N ALA A 27 -0.64 -4.69 -31.65
CA ALA A 27 0.68 -4.38 -31.14
C ALA A 27 0.64 -3.12 -30.27
N ARG A 28 -0.14 -2.10 -30.65
CA ARG A 28 -0.40 -0.89 -29.86
C ARG A 28 -1.16 -1.22 -28.57
N GLU A 29 -2.17 -2.07 -28.62
CA GLU A 29 -2.88 -2.60 -27.42
C GLU A 29 -1.96 -3.44 -26.53
N ARG A 30 -1.12 -4.32 -27.10
CA ARG A 30 -0.10 -5.06 -26.33
C ARG A 30 0.97 -4.14 -25.72
N LYS A 31 1.28 -3.01 -26.39
CA LYS A 31 2.14 -1.93 -25.88
C LYS A 31 1.43 -1.14 -24.76
N LEU A 32 0.12 -0.98 -24.85
CA LEU A 32 -0.77 -0.30 -23.90
C LEU A 32 -1.16 -1.12 -22.67
N LYS A 33 -0.93 -2.44 -22.63
CA LYS A 33 -1.05 -3.21 -21.39
C LYS A 33 -0.06 -2.64 -20.38
N GLY A 34 -0.51 -1.73 -19.53
CA GLY A 34 0.28 -1.13 -18.45
C GLY A 34 0.76 -2.16 -17.44
N LEU A 35 1.45 -1.69 -16.43
CA LEU A 35 1.74 -2.44 -15.23
C LEU A 35 0.66 -2.10 -14.20
N SER A 36 0.00 -3.12 -13.66
CA SER A 36 -0.87 -2.98 -12.50
C SER A 36 -0.03 -3.21 -11.25
N VAL A 37 -0.06 -2.27 -10.31
CA VAL A 37 0.71 -2.33 -9.06
C VAL A 37 -0.25 -2.09 -7.89
N THR A 38 -0.37 -3.09 -7.03
CA THR A 38 -1.14 -2.96 -5.79
C THR A 38 -0.28 -2.30 -4.72
N VAL A 39 -0.84 -1.33 -4.02
CA VAL A 39 -0.23 -0.66 -2.86
C VAL A 39 -1.13 -0.90 -1.65
N MET A 40 -0.52 -1.37 -0.56
CA MET A 40 -1.13 -1.47 0.77
C MET A 40 -0.77 -0.23 1.58
N PHE A 41 -1.79 0.44 2.11
CA PHE A 41 -1.67 1.67 2.88
C PHE A 41 -1.50 1.42 4.38
N LEU A 42 -1.33 2.50 5.13
CA LEU A 42 -1.08 2.42 6.57
C LEU A 42 -2.33 2.08 7.39
N ASP A 43 -3.52 2.29 6.83
CA ASP A 43 -4.83 1.91 7.37
C ASP A 43 -5.29 0.51 6.92
N ASP A 44 -4.36 -0.28 6.37
CA ASP A 44 -4.59 -1.63 5.82
C ASP A 44 -5.53 -1.70 4.60
N THR A 45 -5.90 -0.55 4.02
CA THR A 45 -6.58 -0.53 2.72
C THR A 45 -5.60 -0.82 1.59
N GLU A 46 -6.13 -1.31 0.46
CA GLU A 46 -5.35 -1.59 -0.74
C GLU A 46 -5.93 -0.87 -1.95
N HIS A 47 -5.04 -0.39 -2.83
CA HIS A 47 -5.43 0.17 -4.11
C HIS A 47 -4.51 -0.30 -5.25
N THR A 48 -5.10 -0.61 -6.40
CA THR A 48 -4.35 -1.04 -7.59
C THR A 48 -4.22 0.09 -8.60
N PHE A 49 -2.99 0.57 -8.75
CA PHE A 49 -2.63 1.62 -9.70
C PHE A 49 -2.27 1.02 -11.06
N HIS A 50 -2.60 1.75 -12.13
CA HIS A 50 -2.28 1.37 -13.50
C HIS A 50 -1.28 2.37 -14.07
N VAL A 51 -0.06 1.92 -14.34
CA VAL A 51 1.04 2.77 -14.84
C VAL A 51 1.58 2.25 -16.17
N ASP A 52 2.22 3.13 -16.95
CA ASP A 52 2.90 2.69 -18.17
C ASP A 52 4.02 1.69 -17.85
N LYS A 53 4.25 0.70 -18.73
CA LYS A 53 5.30 -0.33 -18.56
C LYS A 53 6.71 0.23 -18.36
N ARG A 54 6.98 1.44 -18.86
CA ARG A 54 8.27 2.13 -18.77
C ARG A 54 8.25 3.24 -17.72
N ALA A 55 7.15 3.41 -16.99
CA ALA A 55 7.03 4.41 -15.93
C ALA A 55 8.16 4.28 -14.91
N LYS A 56 8.62 5.44 -14.44
CA LYS A 56 9.56 5.57 -13.33
C LYS A 56 8.81 5.53 -11.99
N GLY A 57 9.51 5.22 -10.91
CA GLY A 57 8.93 5.17 -9.57
C GLY A 57 8.19 6.45 -9.17
N VAL A 58 8.67 7.61 -9.60
CA VAL A 58 8.04 8.91 -9.34
C VAL A 58 6.58 8.97 -9.82
N VAL A 59 6.26 8.33 -10.96
CA VAL A 59 4.89 8.34 -11.51
C VAL A 59 3.92 7.61 -10.58
N LEU A 60 4.34 6.47 -10.02
CA LEU A 60 3.52 5.72 -9.06
C LEU A 60 3.42 6.46 -7.73
N LEU A 61 4.51 7.05 -7.25
CA LEU A 61 4.52 7.86 -6.04
C LEU A 61 3.56 9.05 -6.15
N ASP A 62 3.59 9.77 -7.27
CA ASP A 62 2.68 10.90 -7.49
C ASP A 62 1.21 10.46 -7.53
N GLN A 63 0.88 9.33 -8.16
CA GLN A 63 -0.48 8.77 -8.12
C GLN A 63 -0.91 8.37 -6.70
N VAL A 64 -0.01 7.77 -5.93
CA VAL A 64 -0.26 7.40 -4.53
C VAL A 64 -0.51 8.64 -3.67
N HIS A 65 0.34 9.67 -3.79
CA HIS A 65 0.16 10.92 -3.04
C HIS A 65 -1.14 11.63 -3.45
N GLN A 66 -1.50 11.60 -4.74
CA GLN A 66 -2.77 12.15 -5.20
C GLN A 66 -3.96 11.36 -4.66
N HIS A 67 -3.88 10.04 -4.62
CA HIS A 67 -4.94 9.18 -4.08
C HIS A 67 -5.20 9.45 -2.60
N LEU A 68 -4.14 9.71 -1.83
CA LEU A 68 -4.21 10.06 -0.40
C LEU A 68 -4.45 11.56 -0.16
N GLU A 69 -4.50 12.39 -1.21
CA GLU A 69 -4.56 13.86 -1.11
C GLU A 69 -3.45 14.45 -0.21
N LEU A 70 -2.27 13.82 -0.24
CA LEU A 70 -1.18 14.12 0.68
C LEU A 70 -0.36 15.34 0.24
N VAL A 71 -0.32 16.36 1.10
CA VAL A 71 0.45 17.60 0.86
C VAL A 71 1.92 17.42 1.24
N GLU A 72 2.20 16.94 2.46
CA GLU A 72 3.57 16.76 3.01
C GLU A 72 4.19 15.41 2.58
N LYS A 73 4.30 15.20 1.27
CA LYS A 73 4.70 13.90 0.68
C LYS A 73 6.15 13.47 0.93
N ASP A 74 7.04 14.40 1.26
CA ASP A 74 8.49 14.15 1.34
C ASP A 74 8.88 13.17 2.46
N TYR A 75 7.99 12.95 3.44
CA TYR A 75 8.21 12.02 4.54
C TYR A 75 7.95 10.55 4.18
N PHE A 76 7.28 10.28 3.07
CA PHE A 76 6.74 8.95 2.76
C PHE A 76 7.42 8.31 1.55
N GLY A 77 7.20 7.02 1.40
CA GLY A 77 7.62 6.28 0.22
C GLY A 77 6.94 4.92 0.12
N LEU A 78 7.33 4.18 -0.92
CA LEU A 78 6.87 2.81 -1.14
C LEU A 78 8.00 1.84 -0.86
N GLN A 79 7.72 0.82 -0.06
CA GLN A 79 8.60 -0.34 0.13
C GLN A 79 8.07 -1.54 -0.66
N TYR A 80 8.96 -2.41 -1.09
CA TYR A 80 8.60 -3.70 -1.68
C TYR A 80 9.58 -4.76 -1.22
N SER A 81 9.14 -6.02 -1.20
CA SER A 81 10.05 -7.12 -0.93
C SER A 81 10.86 -7.46 -2.18
N GLU A 82 12.17 -7.48 -2.02
CA GLU A 82 13.06 -8.01 -3.04
C GLU A 82 12.84 -9.52 -3.19
N ASN A 83 12.75 -10.00 -4.42
CA ASN A 83 12.60 -11.43 -4.77
C ASN A 83 11.32 -12.10 -4.24
N GLY A 84 10.30 -11.32 -3.86
CA GLY A 84 9.02 -11.87 -3.40
C GLY A 84 9.11 -12.61 -2.07
N CYS A 85 10.13 -12.33 -1.25
CA CYS A 85 10.13 -12.79 0.13
C CYS A 85 8.93 -12.16 0.86
N VAL A 86 8.24 -12.93 1.70
CA VAL A 86 7.20 -12.38 2.56
C VAL A 86 7.90 -11.45 3.57
N PRO A 87 7.51 -10.17 3.65
CA PRO A 87 8.02 -9.29 4.70
C PRO A 87 7.70 -9.91 6.06
N ASN A 88 8.71 -10.11 6.88
CA ASN A 88 8.56 -10.49 8.27
C ASN A 88 9.52 -9.63 9.11
N HIS A 89 9.14 -9.27 10.33
CA HIS A 89 9.95 -8.50 11.28
C HIS A 89 11.34 -9.10 11.49
N ASN A 90 11.48 -10.42 11.35
CA ASN A 90 12.75 -11.14 11.48
C ASN A 90 13.71 -11.01 10.27
N LYS A 91 13.27 -10.45 9.13
CA LYS A 91 14.11 -10.23 7.94
C LYS A 91 13.84 -8.88 7.27
N PRO A 92 14.10 -7.75 7.96
CA PRO A 92 13.91 -6.42 7.38
C PRO A 92 14.80 -6.17 6.15
N GLU A 93 15.90 -6.92 6.03
CA GLU A 93 16.84 -6.91 4.89
C GLU A 93 16.20 -7.25 3.54
N CYS A 94 15.00 -7.84 3.52
CA CYS A 94 14.29 -8.12 2.27
C CYS A 94 13.48 -6.92 1.74
N MET A 95 13.31 -5.84 2.50
CA MET A 95 12.52 -4.69 2.08
C MET A 95 13.39 -3.62 1.43
N ARG A 96 12.97 -3.13 0.26
CA ARG A 96 13.63 -2.07 -0.50
C ARG A 96 12.68 -0.91 -0.74
N TRP A 97 13.23 0.30 -0.66
CA TRP A 97 12.51 1.51 -1.07
C TRP A 97 12.46 1.61 -2.60
N LEU A 98 11.30 1.95 -3.13
CA LEU A 98 11.13 2.30 -4.53
C LEU A 98 11.94 3.57 -4.83
N ASP A 99 12.87 3.47 -5.77
CA ASP A 99 13.64 4.60 -6.28
C ASP A 99 12.78 5.39 -7.29
N PRO A 100 12.51 6.68 -7.04
CA PRO A 100 11.68 7.50 -7.91
C PRO A 100 12.28 7.70 -9.31
N SER A 101 13.61 7.64 -9.43
CA SER A 101 14.33 7.91 -10.68
C SER A 101 14.39 6.71 -11.64
N LYS A 102 14.19 5.49 -11.11
CA LYS A 102 14.33 4.23 -11.85
C LYS A 102 12.99 3.70 -12.33
N SER A 103 13.02 2.92 -13.41
CA SER A 103 11.83 2.24 -13.94
C SER A 103 11.25 1.26 -12.91
N ILE A 104 9.93 1.31 -12.70
CA ILE A 104 9.24 0.42 -11.76
C ILE A 104 9.48 -1.05 -12.13
N LYS A 105 9.31 -1.39 -13.41
CA LYS A 105 9.53 -2.75 -13.93
C LYS A 105 10.95 -3.27 -13.66
N LYS A 106 11.97 -2.41 -13.70
CA LYS A 106 13.35 -2.82 -13.40
C LYS A 106 13.58 -3.10 -11.91
N GLN A 107 12.81 -2.46 -11.04
CA GLN A 107 12.94 -2.58 -9.59
C GLN A 107 12.14 -3.76 -9.05
N LEU A 108 10.90 -3.92 -9.52
CA LEU A 108 9.98 -4.97 -9.09
C LEU A 108 10.21 -6.29 -9.85
N GLY A 109 10.79 -6.25 -11.05
CA GLY A 109 10.94 -7.43 -11.90
C GLY A 109 9.59 -8.07 -12.21
N ASN A 110 9.41 -9.31 -11.79
CA ASN A 110 8.16 -10.07 -11.90
C ASN A 110 7.41 -10.19 -10.55
N CYS A 111 7.78 -9.39 -9.54
CA CYS A 111 7.15 -9.42 -8.23
C CYS A 111 5.65 -9.10 -8.35
N GLN A 112 4.82 -9.96 -7.76
CA GLN A 112 3.36 -9.80 -7.71
C GLN A 112 2.88 -9.34 -6.32
N TYR A 113 3.79 -9.19 -5.35
CA TYR A 113 3.44 -8.72 -4.02
C TYR A 113 3.12 -7.23 -4.03
N PRO A 114 2.21 -6.78 -3.15
CA PRO A 114 1.90 -5.37 -3.02
C PRO A 114 3.15 -4.57 -2.57
N LEU A 115 3.18 -3.32 -2.99
CA LEU A 115 4.05 -2.31 -2.40
C LEU A 115 3.40 -1.81 -1.11
N PHE A 116 4.19 -1.36 -0.16
CA PHE A 116 3.73 -0.88 1.13
C PHE A 116 4.02 0.61 1.25
N PHE A 117 2.98 1.41 1.44
CA PHE A 117 3.14 2.82 1.77
C PHE A 117 3.62 2.95 3.21
N ARG A 118 4.74 3.65 3.41
CA ARG A 118 5.45 3.72 4.69
C ARG A 118 6.07 5.11 4.91
N VAL A 119 6.25 5.48 6.17
CA VAL A 119 7.10 6.63 6.54
C VAL A 119 8.55 6.28 6.27
N LYS A 120 9.21 7.10 5.47
CA LYS A 120 10.62 6.98 5.11
C LYS A 120 11.52 7.85 5.98
N PHE A 121 11.06 9.04 6.34
CA PHE A 121 11.80 9.99 7.16
C PHE A 121 10.95 10.42 8.34
N TYR A 122 11.32 9.94 9.53
CA TYR A 122 10.63 10.32 10.76
C TYR A 122 11.06 11.72 11.19
N VAL A 123 10.09 12.56 11.55
CA VAL A 123 10.37 13.84 12.18
C VAL A 123 10.72 13.63 13.66
N SER A 124 11.69 14.38 14.16
CA SER A 124 12.06 14.33 15.58
C SER A 124 10.99 14.93 16.49
N ASP A 125 10.12 15.77 15.94
CA ASP A 125 9.06 16.47 16.64
C ASP A 125 7.80 16.49 15.76
N PRO A 126 6.77 15.68 16.09
CA PRO A 126 5.52 15.60 15.34
C PRO A 126 4.73 16.91 15.28
N SER A 127 4.95 17.85 16.21
CA SER A 127 4.27 19.15 16.21
C SER A 127 4.66 20.04 15.03
N LYS A 128 5.76 19.70 14.34
CA LYS A 128 6.23 20.40 13.14
C LYS A 128 5.51 20.01 11.87
N LEU A 129 4.82 18.87 11.85
CA LEU A 129 3.96 18.48 10.74
C LEU A 129 2.79 19.44 10.71
N GLN A 130 2.56 20.09 9.57
CA GLN A 130 1.52 21.11 9.45
C GLN A 130 0.15 20.49 9.28
N GLU A 131 0.05 19.43 8.48
CA GLU A 131 -1.23 18.81 8.14
C GLU A 131 -1.63 17.75 9.17
N GLU A 132 -2.90 17.78 9.55
CA GLU A 132 -3.47 16.78 10.47
C GLU A 132 -3.45 15.38 9.87
N TYR A 133 -3.75 15.29 8.58
CA TYR A 133 -3.70 14.01 7.88
C TYR A 133 -2.29 13.41 7.86
N THR A 134 -1.24 14.23 7.73
CA THR A 134 0.15 13.75 7.83
C THR A 134 0.44 13.21 9.23
N ARG A 135 0.02 13.91 10.30
CA ARG A 135 0.16 13.43 11.68
C ARG A 135 -0.57 12.10 11.89
N TYR A 136 -1.76 11.95 11.32
CA TYR A 136 -2.52 10.71 11.36
C TYR A 136 -1.79 9.56 10.66
N GLN A 137 -1.24 9.77 9.47
CA GLN A 137 -0.43 8.77 8.78
C GLN A 137 0.82 8.35 9.59
N PHE A 138 1.48 9.31 10.24
CA PHE A 138 2.58 9.02 11.17
C PHE A 138 2.12 8.18 12.37
N TYR A 139 0.96 8.49 12.95
CA TYR A 139 0.37 7.69 14.02
C TYR A 139 0.14 6.24 13.57
N LEU A 140 -0.47 6.02 12.40
CA LEU A 140 -0.71 4.68 11.87
C LEU A 140 0.60 3.89 11.68
N GLN A 141 1.64 4.55 11.16
CA GLN A 141 2.96 3.94 11.02
C GLN A 141 3.57 3.56 12.37
N VAL A 142 3.55 4.46 13.35
CA VAL A 142 4.13 4.20 14.68
C VAL A 142 3.37 3.06 15.37
N ARG A 143 2.04 3.04 15.29
CA ARG A 143 1.22 1.94 15.81
C ARG A 143 1.62 0.62 15.16
N ARG A 144 1.78 0.60 13.85
CA ARG A 144 2.24 -0.60 13.12
C ARG A 144 3.63 -1.03 13.57
N ASP A 145 4.57 -0.10 13.71
CA ASP A 145 5.94 -0.42 14.16
C ASP A 145 5.97 -0.99 15.58
N ILE A 146 5.07 -0.54 16.46
CA ILE A 146 4.89 -1.10 17.80
C ILE A 146 4.37 -2.54 17.69
N LEU A 147 3.28 -2.77 16.95
CA LEU A 147 2.64 -4.08 16.78
C LEU A 147 3.55 -5.11 16.09
N GLU A 148 4.36 -4.67 15.13
CA GLU A 148 5.36 -5.50 14.43
C GLU A 148 6.66 -5.68 15.23
N GLU A 149 6.73 -5.18 16.47
CA GLU A 149 7.91 -5.22 17.35
C GLU A 149 9.17 -4.57 16.73
N ARG A 150 8.99 -3.65 15.78
CA ARG A 150 10.07 -2.85 15.20
C ARG A 150 10.43 -1.67 16.10
N LEU A 151 9.46 -1.17 16.87
CA LEU A 151 9.63 -0.16 17.90
C LEU A 151 9.39 -0.77 19.29
N HIS A 152 10.47 -0.99 20.03
CA HIS A 152 10.41 -1.53 21.39
C HIS A 152 10.15 -0.41 22.40
N LEU A 153 9.14 -0.60 23.23
CA LEU A 153 8.74 0.37 24.25
C LEU A 153 8.69 -0.28 25.64
N PRO A 154 8.96 0.49 26.71
CA PRO A 154 8.62 0.04 28.05
C PRO A 154 7.11 -0.27 28.16
N PRO A 155 6.68 -1.32 28.89
CA PRO A 155 5.28 -1.71 28.97
C PRO A 155 4.34 -0.58 29.40
N SER A 156 4.77 0.27 30.33
CA SER A 156 3.99 1.43 30.78
C SER A 156 3.72 2.44 29.66
N THR A 157 4.71 2.67 28.80
CA THR A 157 4.58 3.56 27.63
C THR A 157 3.68 2.94 26.58
N ALA A 158 3.82 1.63 26.33
CA ALA A 158 2.95 0.91 25.40
C ALA A 158 1.47 0.99 25.83
N CYS A 159 1.16 0.76 27.11
CA CYS A 159 -0.19 0.91 27.64
C CYS A 159 -0.72 2.34 27.52
N LEU A 160 0.13 3.35 27.74
CA LEU A 160 -0.26 4.75 27.58
C LEU A 160 -0.61 5.09 26.13
N LEU A 161 0.25 4.71 25.17
CA LEU A 161 -0.03 4.94 23.75
C LEU A 161 -1.29 4.19 23.30
N ALA A 162 -1.44 2.92 23.72
CA ALA A 162 -2.64 2.14 23.46
C ALA A 162 -3.91 2.82 24.00
N SER A 163 -3.85 3.48 25.16
CA SER A 163 -5.02 4.20 25.69
C SER A 163 -5.44 5.40 24.83
N TYR A 164 -4.47 6.08 24.18
CA TYR A 164 -4.79 7.13 23.20
C TYR A 164 -5.33 6.54 21.89
N THR A 165 -4.84 5.38 21.45
CA THR A 165 -5.42 4.64 20.32
C THR A 165 -6.90 4.33 20.59
N VAL A 166 -7.20 3.77 21.78
CA VAL A 166 -8.58 3.47 22.19
C VAL A 166 -9.43 4.73 22.19
N GLN A 167 -8.95 5.81 22.79
CA GLN A 167 -9.65 7.10 22.81
C GLN A 167 -9.96 7.60 21.37
N SER A 168 -9.01 7.42 20.44
CA SER A 168 -9.20 7.85 19.05
C SER A 168 -10.20 6.98 18.27
N GLU A 169 -10.31 5.68 18.60
CA GLU A 169 -11.18 4.72 17.90
C GLU A 169 -12.59 4.65 18.49
N LEU A 170 -12.70 4.71 19.82
CA LEU A 170 -13.95 4.52 20.55
C LEU A 170 -14.55 5.82 21.12
N GLY A 171 -13.78 6.92 21.11
CA GLY A 171 -14.16 8.16 21.79
C GLY A 171 -14.05 8.06 23.31
N ASP A 172 -14.76 8.93 24.01
CA ASP A 172 -14.72 8.99 25.48
C ASP A 172 -15.24 7.71 26.13
N TYR A 173 -14.64 7.34 27.26
CA TYR A 173 -15.12 6.20 28.05
C TYR A 173 -16.57 6.39 28.55
N GLN A 174 -17.49 5.56 28.05
CA GLN A 174 -18.85 5.39 28.60
C GLN A 174 -18.98 4.09 29.41
N PRO A 175 -19.39 4.13 30.70
CA PRO A 175 -19.57 2.93 31.53
C PRO A 175 -20.60 1.93 30.99
N ASP A 176 -21.64 2.43 30.31
CA ASP A 176 -22.74 1.61 29.81
C ASP A 176 -22.36 0.84 28.52
N GLU A 177 -21.39 1.35 27.77
CA GLU A 177 -20.92 0.76 26.51
C GLU A 177 -19.63 -0.06 26.70
N HIS A 178 -18.74 0.41 27.58
CA HIS A 178 -17.43 -0.19 27.82
C HIS A 178 -17.43 -1.11 29.04
N GLY A 179 -18.07 -2.26 28.85
CA GLY A 179 -18.10 -3.37 29.80
C GLY A 179 -16.74 -4.05 30.00
N PRO A 180 -16.66 -5.11 30.83
CA PRO A 180 -15.43 -5.88 30.98
C PRO A 180 -15.00 -6.47 29.63
N ASN A 181 -13.72 -6.36 29.30
CA ASN A 181 -13.10 -6.91 28.08
C ASN A 181 -13.47 -6.21 26.75
N TYR A 182 -13.99 -4.98 26.80
CA TYR A 182 -14.27 -4.21 25.56
C TYR A 182 -13.02 -3.99 24.68
N LEU A 183 -11.82 -4.10 25.26
CA LEU A 183 -10.54 -3.96 24.57
C LEU A 183 -10.04 -5.25 23.91
N SER A 184 -10.57 -6.43 24.26
CA SER A 184 -9.98 -7.71 23.85
C SER A 184 -10.16 -8.01 22.36
N SER A 185 -11.03 -7.28 21.66
CA SER A 185 -11.18 -7.35 20.20
C SER A 185 -10.16 -6.49 19.45
N LEU A 186 -9.48 -5.56 20.14
CA LEU A 186 -8.53 -4.63 19.55
C LEU A 186 -7.10 -5.16 19.66
N GLN A 187 -6.33 -4.95 18.60
CA GLN A 187 -4.88 -5.18 18.60
C GLN A 187 -4.17 -3.87 18.99
N LEU A 188 -3.84 -3.74 20.27
CA LEU A 188 -3.30 -2.49 20.83
C LEU A 188 -1.80 -2.55 21.10
N VAL A 189 -1.30 -3.71 21.53
CA VAL A 189 0.10 -3.93 21.92
C VAL A 189 0.55 -5.36 21.58
N PRO A 190 1.84 -5.58 21.29
CA PRO A 190 2.40 -6.92 21.16
C PRO A 190 2.19 -7.73 22.44
N GLY A 191 1.82 -9.00 22.30
CA GLY A 191 1.65 -9.90 23.45
C GLY A 191 0.59 -9.43 24.47
N GLN A 192 -0.46 -8.74 24.00
CA GLN A 192 -1.54 -8.19 24.81
C GLN A 192 -2.07 -9.20 25.85
N SER A 193 -2.00 -8.80 27.12
CA SER A 193 -2.45 -9.60 28.27
C SER A 193 -3.56 -8.88 29.02
N GLU A 194 -4.33 -9.62 29.84
CA GLU A 194 -5.42 -9.05 30.64
C GLU A 194 -4.95 -7.91 31.56
N ASP A 195 -3.75 -8.00 32.11
CA ASP A 195 -3.21 -6.96 33.00
C ASP A 195 -2.84 -5.69 32.23
N MET A 196 -2.39 -5.83 30.97
CA MET A 196 -2.20 -4.69 30.08
C MET A 196 -3.53 -4.06 29.70
N GLU A 197 -4.55 -4.87 29.37
CA GLU A 197 -5.90 -4.38 29.05
C GLU A 197 -6.52 -3.61 30.21
N LYS A 198 -6.41 -4.12 31.45
CA LYS A 198 -6.85 -3.39 32.65
C LYS A 198 -6.16 -2.03 32.76
N LYS A 199 -4.83 -2.00 32.56
CA LYS A 199 -4.06 -0.75 32.62
C LYS A 199 -4.48 0.24 31.54
N ILE A 200 -4.71 -0.23 30.32
CA ILE A 200 -5.17 0.59 29.19
C ILE A 200 -6.56 1.15 29.50
N ALA A 201 -7.49 0.34 30.01
CA ALA A 201 -8.83 0.77 30.37
C ALA A 201 -8.84 1.80 31.51
N GLU A 202 -7.94 1.66 32.51
CA GLU A 202 -7.75 2.68 33.55
C GLU A 202 -7.30 4.02 32.96
N LEU A 203 -6.36 4.00 32.01
CA LEU A 203 -5.86 5.20 31.36
C LEU A 203 -6.89 5.83 30.42
N HIS A 204 -7.64 5.01 29.68
CA HIS A 204 -8.72 5.48 28.80
C HIS A 204 -9.74 6.35 29.54
N LYS A 205 -10.10 5.98 30.78
CA LYS A 205 -11.02 6.75 31.63
C LYS A 205 -10.51 8.15 32.01
N LEU A 206 -9.22 8.41 31.86
CA LEU A 206 -8.59 9.68 32.21
C LEU A 206 -8.56 10.67 31.03
N HIS A 207 -8.75 10.17 29.81
CA HIS A 207 -8.81 10.99 28.61
C HIS A 207 -10.25 11.52 28.46
N LYS A 208 -10.40 12.83 28.33
CA LYS A 208 -11.66 13.56 28.15
C LYS A 208 -11.46 14.70 27.17
#